data_AF-A0A3M1PVK3-F1
#
_entry.id   AF-A0A3M1PVK3-F1
#
_cell.length_a   1.000
_cell.length_b   1.000
_cell.length_c   1.000
_cell.angle_alpha   90.00
_cell.angle_beta   90.00
_cell.angle_gamma   90.00
#
_symmetry.space_group_name_H-M   'P 1'
#
loop_
_entity.id
_entity.type
_entity.pdbx_description
1 polymer ?
#
loop_
_entity_poly.entity_id
_entity_poly.type
_entity_poly.pdbx_seq_one_letter_code
_entity_poly.pdbx_strand_id
1 'polypeptide(L)'
;MIGGRLAWSVVAACILVLVAGGSARGLPPAPTEVPRHRIIPDASHRLVRLGYDFRGEELVLFGAIAPPLAAHEAVDIVIAIEGPRRPAVLWQKRRLAGLWVDEPMARLTDSPAFYALL
;
A
#
# COMPACT_ATOMS: atom_id res chain seq x y z
N MET A 1 -35.05 46.89 -38.98
CA MET A 1 -35.16 45.41 -38.95
C MET A 1 -33.94 44.83 -39.66
N ILE A 2 -32.90 44.38 -38.93
CA ILE A 2 -31.77 43.50 -39.32
C ILE A 2 -30.83 43.58 -38.11
N GLY A 3 -30.72 42.53 -37.29
CA GLY A 3 -29.85 42.61 -36.08
C GLY A 3 -29.93 41.45 -35.09
N GLY A 4 -30.81 40.46 -35.26
CA GLY A 4 -30.96 39.34 -34.31
C GLY A 4 -30.28 38.02 -34.72
N ARG A 5 -29.93 37.83 -35.99
CA ARG A 5 -29.48 36.52 -36.50
C ARG A 5 -27.96 36.30 -36.44
N LEU A 6 -27.16 37.38 -36.39
CA LEU A 6 -25.70 37.30 -36.42
C LEU A 6 -25.10 36.90 -35.06
N ALA A 7 -25.70 37.37 -33.96
CA ALA A 7 -25.24 37.08 -32.60
C ALA A 7 -25.43 35.60 -32.23
N TRP A 8 -26.48 34.95 -32.74
CA TRP A 8 -26.75 33.54 -32.48
C TRP A 8 -25.83 32.61 -33.25
N SER A 9 -25.41 32.98 -34.47
CA SER A 9 -24.46 32.19 -35.26
C SER A 9 -23.06 32.17 -34.64
N VAL A 10 -22.62 33.27 -34.04
CA VAL A 10 -21.31 33.34 -33.36
C VAL A 10 -21.33 32.56 -32.04
N VAL A 11 -22.42 32.67 -31.27
CA VAL A 11 -22.59 31.89 -30.03
C VAL A 11 -22.70 30.39 -30.33
N ALA A 12 -23.45 30.00 -31.37
CA ALA A 12 -23.56 28.61 -31.80
C ALA A 12 -22.23 28.05 -32.34
N ALA A 13 -21.45 28.85 -33.08
CA ALA A 13 -20.12 28.46 -33.56
C ALA A 13 -19.10 28.32 -32.42
N CYS A 14 -19.13 29.21 -31.42
CA CYS A 14 -18.27 29.10 -30.23
C CYS A 14 -18.63 27.89 -29.36
N ILE A 15 -19.91 27.51 -29.25
CA ILE A 15 -20.34 26.32 -28.52
C ILE A 15 -19.94 25.03 -29.28
N LEU A 16 -20.00 25.03 -30.61
CA LEU A 16 -19.60 23.86 -31.42
C LEU A 16 -18.09 23.58 -31.35
N VAL A 17 -17.25 24.62 -31.31
CA VAL A 17 -15.79 24.48 -31.16
C VAL A 17 -15.40 23.96 -29.77
N LEU A 18 -16.17 24.29 -28.72
CA LEU A 18 -15.94 23.80 -27.36
C LEU A 18 -16.33 22.33 -27.16
N VAL A 19 -17.30 21.81 -27.92
CA VAL A 19 -17.72 20.40 -27.86
C VAL A 19 -16.81 19.49 -28.68
N ALA A 20 -16.26 19.97 -29.81
CA ALA A 20 -15.31 19.20 -30.63
C ALA A 20 -13.90 19.12 -30.04
N GLY A 21 -13.54 20.01 -29.10
CA GLY A 21 -12.28 19.98 -28.35
C GLY A 21 -12.23 18.97 -27.20
N GLY A 22 -13.24 18.10 -27.11
CA GLY A 22 -13.37 17.04 -26.10
C GLY A 22 -12.27 15.99 -26.21
N SER A 23 -11.08 16.32 -25.71
CA SER A 23 -10.24 15.43 -24.92
C SER A 23 -10.09 14.01 -25.48
N ALA A 24 -9.19 13.84 -26.45
CA ALA A 24 -8.39 12.62 -26.55
C ALA A 24 -7.51 12.51 -25.29
N ARG A 25 -8.13 12.36 -24.11
CA ARG A 25 -7.46 11.87 -22.91
C ARG A 25 -7.08 10.44 -23.26
N GLY A 26 -5.79 10.23 -23.50
CA GLY A 26 -5.24 8.93 -23.85
C GLY A 26 -5.89 7.83 -23.02
N LEU A 27 -6.29 6.76 -23.71
CA LEU A 27 -6.65 5.50 -23.08
C LEU A 27 -5.62 5.23 -21.97
N PRO A 28 -6.03 5.05 -20.69
CA PRO A 28 -5.07 4.69 -19.66
C PRO A 28 -4.26 3.51 -20.18
N PRO A 29 -2.92 3.53 -20.05
CA PRO A 29 -2.11 2.42 -20.52
C PRO A 29 -2.71 1.15 -19.94
N ALA A 30 -2.92 0.14 -20.79
CA ALA A 30 -3.38 -1.16 -20.34
C ALA A 30 -2.52 -1.57 -19.14
N PRO A 31 -3.14 -2.06 -18.04
CA PRO A 31 -2.38 -2.44 -16.86
C PRO A 31 -1.26 -3.37 -17.30
N THR A 32 -0.03 -2.91 -17.13
CA THR A 32 1.14 -3.73 -17.41
C THR A 32 1.10 -4.86 -16.39
N GLU A 33 0.86 -6.08 -16.87
CA GLU A 33 0.91 -7.26 -16.03
C GLU A 33 2.36 -7.48 -15.64
N VAL A 34 2.72 -6.95 -14.47
CA VAL A 34 4.03 -7.22 -13.87
C VAL A 34 4.07 -8.73 -13.62
N PRO A 35 5.06 -9.47 -14.16
CA PRO A 35 5.21 -10.89 -13.85
C PRO A 35 5.19 -11.05 -12.34
N ARG A 36 4.17 -11.74 -11.82
CA ARG A 36 4.07 -11.97 -10.39
C ARG A 36 4.86 -13.21 -10.06
N HIS A 37 6.13 -13.03 -9.75
CA HIS A 37 6.92 -14.07 -9.11
C HIS A 37 6.24 -14.46 -7.80
N ARG A 38 5.91 -15.73 -7.68
CA ARG A 38 5.39 -16.30 -6.45
C ARG A 38 6.57 -16.74 -5.59
N ILE A 39 6.67 -16.17 -4.40
CA ILE A 39 7.59 -16.64 -3.37
C ILE A 39 6.90 -17.79 -2.62
N ILE A 40 7.60 -18.90 -2.48
CA ILE A 40 7.18 -20.06 -1.70
C ILE A 40 8.14 -20.14 -0.51
N PRO A 41 7.82 -19.49 0.63
CA PRO A 41 8.67 -19.51 1.82
C PRO A 41 8.41 -20.76 2.67
N ASP A 42 9.44 -21.20 3.39
CA ASP A 42 9.36 -22.17 4.48
C ASP A 42 10.43 -21.84 5.54
N ALA A 43 10.31 -22.47 6.70
CA ALA A 43 11.22 -22.27 7.83
C ALA A 43 11.75 -23.61 8.34
N SER A 44 12.95 -23.59 8.93
CA SER A 44 13.59 -24.79 9.52
C SER A 44 12.68 -25.49 10.53
N HIS A 45 11.96 -24.71 11.34
CA HIS A 45 10.92 -25.20 12.25
C HIS A 45 9.65 -24.38 12.10
N ARG A 46 8.51 -25.07 11.98
CA ARG A 46 7.18 -24.44 11.93
C ARG A 46 6.54 -24.26 13.31
N LEU A 47 7.00 -25.01 14.30
CA LEU A 47 6.47 -25.00 15.66
C LEU A 47 7.62 -24.98 16.65
N VAL A 48 7.65 -23.94 17.48
CA VAL A 48 8.61 -23.78 18.57
C VAL A 48 7.85 -23.89 19.89
N ARG A 49 8.27 -24.81 20.76
CA ARG A 49 7.65 -24.99 22.08
C ARG A 49 8.28 -24.02 23.07
N LEU A 50 7.44 -23.18 23.68
CA LEU A 50 7.87 -22.25 24.72
C LEU A 50 7.77 -22.93 26.10
N GLY A 51 8.92 -23.22 26.72
CA GLY A 51 9.05 -23.71 28.09
C GLY A 51 9.58 -22.64 29.05
N TYR A 52 9.60 -22.93 30.36
CA TYR A 52 10.12 -22.02 31.39
C TYR A 52 11.61 -21.71 31.25
N ASP A 53 12.33 -22.60 30.58
CA ASP A 53 13.76 -22.54 30.29
C ASP A 53 14.08 -22.01 28.88
N PHE A 54 13.07 -21.53 28.13
CA PHE A 54 13.27 -21.01 26.78
C PHE A 54 14.22 -19.80 26.76
N ARG A 55 15.29 -19.89 25.97
CA ARG A 55 16.33 -18.84 25.81
C ARG A 55 16.33 -18.17 24.44
N GLY A 56 15.39 -18.51 23.57
CA GLY A 56 15.40 -18.12 22.15
C GLY A 56 15.76 -19.30 21.24
N GLU A 57 15.40 -19.19 19.97
CA GLU A 57 15.70 -20.18 18.93
C GLU A 57 16.13 -19.46 17.65
N GLU A 58 17.17 -19.98 16.98
CA GLU A 58 17.61 -19.51 15.68
C GLU A 58 16.86 -20.26 14.58
N LEU A 59 16.15 -19.53 13.73
CA LEU A 59 15.33 -20.09 12.66
C LEU A 59 15.91 -19.68 11.32
N VAL A 60 16.07 -20.65 10.42
CA VAL A 60 16.50 -20.39 9.04
C VAL A 60 15.26 -20.28 8.17
N LEU A 61 15.12 -19.14 7.50
CA LEU A 61 14.10 -18.90 6.49
C LEU A 61 14.68 -19.22 5.11
N PHE A 62 13.94 -19.99 4.33
CA PHE A 62 14.30 -20.33 2.96
C PHE A 62 13.06 -20.33 2.08
N GLY A 63 13.26 -20.31 0.78
CA GLY A 63 12.15 -20.33 -0.15
C GLY A 63 12.61 -20.42 -1.59
N ALA A 64 11.62 -20.56 -2.47
CA ALA A 64 11.83 -20.59 -3.91
C ALA A 64 11.00 -19.51 -4.59
N ILE A 65 11.49 -19.04 -5.73
CA ILE A 65 10.79 -18.12 -6.61
C ILE A 65 10.26 -18.90 -7.82
N ALA A 66 8.97 -18.77 -8.11
CA ALA A 66 8.31 -19.41 -9.25
C ALA A 66 7.54 -18.38 -10.10
N PRO A 67 7.76 -18.31 -11.43
CA PRO A 67 8.75 -19.07 -12.21
C PRO A 67 10.21 -18.66 -11.88
N PRO A 68 11.22 -19.48 -12.22
CA PRO A 68 12.62 -19.14 -12.00
C PRO A 68 12.99 -17.81 -12.66
N LEU A 69 13.85 -17.05 -11.99
CA LEU A 69 14.33 -15.77 -12.48
C LEU A 69 15.17 -15.93 -13.75
N ALA A 70 15.02 -14.99 -14.69
CA ALA A 70 15.92 -14.90 -15.82
C ALA A 70 17.32 -14.44 -15.36
N ALA A 71 18.37 -14.78 -16.12
CA ALA A 71 19.77 -14.52 -15.73
C ALA A 71 20.12 -13.05 -15.45
N HIS A 72 19.31 -12.11 -15.92
CA HIS A 72 19.49 -10.66 -15.74
C HIS A 72 18.34 -10.00 -14.96
N GLU A 73 17.48 -10.79 -14.34
CA GLU A 73 16.35 -10.30 -13.56
C GLU A 73 16.78 -10.01 -12.12
N ALA A 74 16.80 -8.73 -11.76
CA ALA A 74 17.07 -8.30 -10.40
C ALA A 74 15.80 -8.40 -9.55
N VAL A 75 15.92 -8.99 -8.35
CA VAL A 75 14.82 -9.13 -7.39
C VAL A 75 15.30 -8.75 -6.00
N ASP A 76 14.51 -7.89 -5.36
CA ASP A 76 14.65 -7.58 -3.94
C ASP A 76 13.71 -8.46 -3.12
N ILE A 77 14.20 -9.01 -2.03
CA ILE A 77 13.43 -9.83 -1.10
C ILE A 77 13.33 -9.06 0.21
N VAL A 78 12.11 -8.83 0.67
CA VAL A 78 11.81 -8.22 1.97
C VAL A 78 11.11 -9.26 2.84
N ILE A 79 11.57 -9.41 4.07
CA ILE A 79 10.98 -10.34 5.03
C ILE A 79 10.29 -9.53 6.13
N ALA A 80 8.99 -9.78 6.32
CA ALA A 80 8.20 -9.20 7.40
C ALA A 80 7.88 -10.27 8.45
N ILE A 81 8.26 -10.01 9.69
CA ILE A 81 7.91 -10.86 10.83
C ILE A 81 6.75 -10.22 11.56
N GLU A 82 5.60 -10.89 11.58
CA GLU A 82 4.39 -10.43 12.25
C GLU A 82 4.01 -11.36 13.41
N GLY A 83 3.87 -10.78 14.60
CA GLY A 83 3.30 -11.48 15.75
C GLY A 83 1.77 -11.60 15.68
N PRO A 84 1.15 -12.30 16.64
CA PRO A 84 -0.30 -12.42 16.73
C PRO A 84 -0.98 -11.05 16.71
N ARG A 85 -2.04 -10.93 15.92
CA ARG A 85 -2.77 -9.67 15.78
C ARG A 85 -3.79 -9.50 16.91
N ARG A 86 -3.85 -8.28 17.44
CA ARG A 86 -4.75 -7.92 18.54
C ARG A 86 -5.09 -6.42 18.49
N PRO A 87 -6.23 -6.01 19.09
CA PRO A 87 -6.53 -4.60 19.24
C PRO A 87 -5.45 -3.89 20.07
N ALA A 88 -5.07 -2.68 19.66
CA ALA A 88 -4.11 -1.83 20.36
C ALA A 88 -4.61 -0.39 20.43
N VAL A 89 -4.22 0.33 21.49
CA VAL A 89 -4.48 1.78 21.62
C VAL A 89 -3.15 2.49 21.54
N LEU A 90 -3.02 3.40 20.58
CA LEU A 90 -1.89 4.30 20.49
C LEU A 90 -2.10 5.44 21.48
N TRP A 91 -1.12 5.63 22.35
CA TRP A 91 -1.08 6.70 23.34
C TRP A 91 -0.07 7.74 22.91
N GLN A 92 -0.42 9.01 23.07
CA GLN A 92 0.50 10.11 22.90
C GLN A 92 0.68 10.86 24.21
N LYS A 93 1.93 11.23 24.51
CA LYS A 93 2.22 12.16 25.60
C LYS A 93 1.95 13.58 25.10
N ARG A 94 1.04 14.28 25.76
CA ARG A 94 0.73 15.68 25.46
C ARG A 94 1.06 16.56 26.65
N ARG A 95 1.54 17.77 26.38
CA ARG A 95 1.81 18.77 27.42
C ARG A 95 0.62 19.69 27.60
N LEU A 96 0.05 19.72 28.81
CA LEU A 96 -1.11 20.50 29.20
C LEU A 96 -0.78 21.27 30.48
N ALA A 97 -0.89 22.60 30.45
CA ALA A 97 -0.57 23.48 31.59
C ALA A 97 0.81 23.23 32.22
N GLY A 98 1.80 22.81 31.42
CA GLY A 98 3.15 22.48 31.88
C GLY A 98 3.35 21.03 32.32
N LEU A 99 2.28 20.26 32.54
CA LEU A 99 2.31 18.84 32.91
C LEU A 99 2.23 17.91 31.68
N TRP A 100 2.75 16.69 31.81
CA TRP A 100 2.63 15.64 30.82
C TRP A 100 1.45 14.72 31.14
N VAL A 101 0.55 14.54 30.18
CA VAL A 101 -0.63 13.69 30.32
C VAL A 101 -0.69 12.72 29.14
N ASP A 102 -1.10 11.49 29.40
CA ASP A 102 -1.38 10.51 28.35
C ASP A 102 -2.76 10.78 27.74
N GLU A 103 -2.81 10.97 26.43
CA GLU A 103 -4.04 11.13 25.66
C GLU A 103 -4.15 9.97 24.65
N PRO A 104 -5.29 9.28 24.56
CA PRO A 104 -5.48 8.24 23.55
C PRO A 104 -5.53 8.89 22.16
N MET A 105 -4.62 8.50 21.27
CA MET A 105 -4.48 9.07 19.93
C MET A 105 -5.32 8.30 18.91
N ALA A 106 -5.24 6.97 18.92
CA ALA A 106 -5.94 6.13 17.96
C ALA A 106 -6.19 4.73 18.54
N ARG A 107 -7.24 4.07 18.05
CA ARG A 107 -7.48 2.64 18.31
C ARG A 107 -7.23 1.87 17.02
N LEU A 108 -6.33 0.91 17.10
CA LEU A 108 -6.04 -0.06 16.06
C LEU A 108 -6.86 -1.31 16.36
N THR A 109 -7.78 -1.68 15.47
CA THR A 109 -8.59 -2.89 15.65
C THR A 109 -7.77 -4.15 15.41
N ASP A 110 -6.80 -4.08 14.50
CA ASP A 110 -6.00 -5.22 14.05
C ASP A 110 -4.52 -4.81 13.91
N SER A 111 -3.78 -4.85 15.02
CA SER A 111 -2.35 -4.53 15.04
C SER A 111 -1.52 -5.78 15.37
N PRO A 112 -0.41 -6.04 14.67
CA PRO A 112 0.52 -7.09 15.06
C PRO A 112 1.14 -6.76 16.43
N ALA A 113 1.28 -7.76 17.30
CA ALA A 113 1.94 -7.58 18.60
C ALA A 113 3.45 -7.34 18.49
N PHE A 114 4.05 -7.77 17.37
CA PHE A 114 5.45 -7.58 17.02
C PHE A 114 5.54 -7.39 15.50
N TYR A 115 6.38 -6.47 15.05
CA TYR A 115 6.61 -6.20 13.63
C TYR A 115 8.10 -5.89 13.41
N ALA A 116 8.73 -6.61 12.49
CA ALA A 116 10.11 -6.35 12.08
C ALA A 116 10.24 -6.54 10.56
N LEU A 117 11.10 -5.71 9.96
CA LEU A 117 11.52 -5.81 8.57
C LEU A 117 13.01 -6.16 8.55
N LEU A 118 13.36 -7.14 7.72
CA LEU A 118 14.72 -7.58 7.43
C LEU A 118 15.06 -7.31 5.97
#